data_AF-A0A951B0N2-F1
#
_entry.id   AF-A0A951B0N2-F1
#
_cell.length_a   1.000
_cell.length_b   1.000
_cell.length_c   1.000
_cell.angle_alpha   90.00
_cell.angle_beta   90.00
_cell.angle_gamma   90.00
#
_symmetry.space_group_name_H-M   'P 1'
#
loop_
_entity.id
_entity.type
_entity.pdbx_description
1 polymer ?
#
loop_
_entity_poly.entity_id
_entity_poly.type
_entity_poly.pdbx_seq_one_letter_code
_entity_poly.pdbx_strand_id
1 'polypeptide(L)'
;MVQIGAAEADPFPAAQRREPGGSIRWAVGTPDGPRSQSWSLFGSTNHDDVYLGPRWQTGAIKLSLHRSGRWRMAWTEKYAKSVGMPDNVNRVLTRWNPPQESRAGWRHAVTLLVTPESVVQQPPQDRQLGKVAFFPVPNPDGGLWFHILLGQPGSELTVTGAVEVGTLRLPSGGMVAMIVRPGPLSPGSAAKIAEIRAHMLAAVTAAGARRNTAFIWGRMADDAVLLLDPGPVEPESAAPVRTHQNRAPGRLTYVRRADHAS
;
A
#
# COMPACT_ATOMS: atom_id res chain seq x y z
N MET A 1 5.35 9.86 25.25
CA MET A 1 5.98 8.52 25.41
C MET A 1 4.96 7.47 25.01
N VAL A 2 5.26 6.55 24.08
CA VAL A 2 4.28 5.53 23.66
C VAL A 2 4.33 4.38 24.65
N GLN A 3 3.31 4.23 25.50
CA GLN A 3 3.13 3.05 26.37
C GLN A 3 2.11 2.11 25.72
N ILE A 4 2.52 0.86 25.49
CA ILE A 4 1.66 -0.24 25.01
C ILE A 4 1.85 -1.39 26.02
N GLY A 5 0.76 -1.88 26.60
CA GLY A 5 0.78 -2.98 27.57
C GLY A 5 1.19 -4.31 26.92
N ALA A 6 1.90 -5.16 27.66
CA ALA A 6 2.39 -6.45 27.17
C ALA A 6 1.24 -7.46 27.01
N ALA A 7 0.99 -7.89 25.79
CA ALA A 7 0.18 -9.06 25.47
C ALA A 7 1.09 -10.29 25.25
N GLU A 8 0.55 -11.46 25.61
CA GLU A 8 1.02 -12.82 25.26
C GLU A 8 1.62 -12.86 23.84
N ALA A 9 2.76 -13.53 23.66
CA ALA A 9 3.65 -13.47 22.48
C ALA A 9 2.91 -13.15 21.17
N ASP A 10 2.80 -11.86 20.89
CA ASP A 10 1.88 -11.31 19.91
C ASP A 10 2.29 -11.86 18.52
N PRO A 11 1.38 -12.45 17.71
CA PRO A 11 1.72 -13.02 16.40
C PRO A 11 2.22 -11.98 15.39
N PHE A 12 2.40 -10.73 15.82
CA PHE A 12 2.84 -9.61 15.03
C PHE A 12 4.35 -9.39 15.16
N PRO A 13 5.01 -8.99 14.07
CA PRO A 13 6.43 -8.69 14.08
C PRO A 13 6.71 -7.44 14.92
N ALA A 14 7.93 -7.35 15.46
CA ALA A 14 8.37 -6.16 16.17
C ALA A 14 8.27 -4.89 15.29
N ALA A 15 7.82 -3.80 15.93
CA ALA A 15 7.62 -2.53 15.25
C ALA A 15 8.94 -1.97 14.68
N GLN A 16 8.88 -1.43 13.46
CA GLN A 16 10.05 -0.86 12.79
C GLN A 16 10.25 0.60 13.18
N ARG A 17 11.43 0.96 13.72
CA ARG A 17 11.82 2.35 13.97
C ARG A 17 12.74 2.83 12.85
N ARG A 18 12.42 3.97 12.23
CA ARG A 18 13.16 4.52 11.10
C ARG A 18 13.43 6.01 11.28
N GLU A 19 14.66 6.39 10.96
CA GLU A 19 15.12 7.77 10.84
C GLU A 19 14.74 8.38 9.48
N PRO A 20 14.91 9.70 9.27
CA PRO A 20 14.65 10.33 7.98
C PRO A 20 15.33 9.61 6.81
N GLY A 21 14.63 9.50 5.68
CA GLY A 21 15.04 8.70 4.52
C GLY A 21 14.86 7.18 4.67
N GLY A 22 14.46 6.70 5.85
CA GLY A 22 14.22 5.28 6.12
C GLY A 22 12.95 4.73 5.46
N SER A 23 12.78 3.40 5.52
CA SER A 23 11.61 2.70 4.99
C SER A 23 11.05 1.67 5.97
N ILE A 24 9.74 1.68 6.17
CA ILE A 24 8.96 0.61 6.80
C ILE A 24 8.46 -0.30 5.69
N ARG A 25 8.71 -1.61 5.80
CA ARG A 25 8.32 -2.59 4.78
C ARG A 25 7.57 -3.74 5.41
N TRP A 26 6.47 -4.14 4.82
CA TRP A 26 5.63 -5.21 5.35
C TRP A 26 4.95 -6.01 4.25
N ALA A 27 4.46 -7.19 4.61
CA ALA A 27 3.57 -8.04 3.81
C ALA A 27 2.67 -8.84 4.77
N VAL A 28 1.60 -9.42 4.25
CA VAL A 28 0.70 -10.33 4.96
C VAL A 28 0.95 -11.75 4.48
N GLY A 29 1.02 -12.73 5.37
CA GLY A 29 1.37 -14.13 5.06
C GLY A 29 2.79 -14.48 5.51
N THR A 30 3.50 -15.31 4.74
CA THR A 30 4.80 -15.86 5.15
C THR A 30 5.94 -15.48 4.19
N PRO A 31 7.20 -15.41 4.67
CA PRO A 31 8.35 -15.13 3.82
C PRO A 31 8.63 -16.19 2.76
N ASP A 32 8.32 -17.47 3.04
CA ASP A 32 8.64 -18.61 2.17
C ASP A 32 7.41 -19.27 1.53
N GLY A 33 6.20 -18.87 1.93
CA GLY A 33 4.94 -19.40 1.42
C GLY A 33 4.02 -18.33 0.84
N PRO A 34 2.69 -18.58 0.86
CA PRO A 34 1.70 -17.62 0.40
C PRO A 34 1.80 -16.29 1.14
N ARG A 35 1.76 -15.19 0.38
CA ARG A 35 1.81 -13.82 0.90
C ARG A 35 1.18 -12.80 -0.05
N SER A 36 0.81 -11.66 0.52
CA SER A 36 0.49 -10.45 -0.25
C SER A 36 1.73 -9.91 -0.97
N GLN A 37 1.52 -8.92 -1.83
CA GLN A 37 2.65 -8.10 -2.27
C GLN A 37 3.26 -7.37 -1.07
N SER A 38 4.57 -7.16 -1.11
CA SER A 38 5.26 -6.38 -0.10
C SER A 38 5.07 -4.88 -0.36
N TRP A 39 4.69 -4.14 0.67
CA TRP A 39 4.48 -2.71 0.64
C TRP A 39 5.68 -1.95 1.22
N SER A 40 5.81 -0.68 0.87
CA SER A 40 6.85 0.19 1.40
C SER A 40 6.30 1.58 1.68
N LEU A 41 6.47 2.01 2.93
CA LEU A 41 6.26 3.37 3.40
C LEU A 41 7.62 3.99 3.67
N PHE A 42 7.96 5.10 3.02
CA PHE A 42 9.30 5.68 3.13
C PHE A 42 9.27 7.20 3.06
N GLY A 43 10.22 7.82 3.75
CA GLY A 43 10.34 9.28 3.82
C GLY A 43 11.43 9.80 2.89
N SER A 44 11.41 11.10 2.64
CA SER A 44 12.58 11.82 2.12
C SER A 44 13.62 12.03 3.23
N THR A 45 14.88 12.16 2.84
CA THR A 45 15.99 12.49 3.76
C THR A 45 15.96 13.96 4.19
N ASN A 46 15.46 14.85 3.32
CA ASN A 46 15.62 16.30 3.49
C ASN A 46 14.29 17.06 3.63
N HIS A 47 13.17 16.39 3.37
CA HIS A 47 11.83 16.99 3.43
C HIS A 47 10.85 16.05 4.14
N ASP A 48 9.78 16.59 4.69
CA ASP A 48 8.69 15.82 5.31
C ASP A 48 7.75 15.20 4.26
N ASP A 49 8.32 14.72 3.17
CA ASP A 49 7.60 14.02 2.12
C ASP A 49 7.54 12.53 2.46
N VAL A 50 6.34 11.96 2.37
CA VAL A 50 6.09 10.54 2.66
C VAL A 50 5.56 9.86 1.40
N TYR A 51 6.04 8.65 1.14
CA TYR A 51 5.69 7.89 -0.04
C TYR A 51 5.20 6.50 0.34
N LEU A 52 4.22 6.00 -0.41
CA LEU A 52 3.64 4.68 -0.23
C LEU A 52 3.39 3.99 -1.57
N GLY A 53 3.68 2.69 -1.64
CA GLY A 53 3.28 1.84 -2.76
C GLY A 53 3.79 0.40 -2.61
N PRO A 54 3.39 -0.49 -3.52
CA PRO A 54 3.95 -1.83 -3.58
C PRO A 54 5.43 -1.75 -3.97
N ARG A 55 6.30 -2.43 -3.24
CA ARG A 55 7.76 -2.31 -3.36
C ARG A 55 8.29 -2.51 -4.78
N TRP A 56 7.71 -3.45 -5.52
CA TRP A 56 8.12 -3.76 -6.89
C TRP A 56 7.65 -2.68 -7.89
N GLN A 57 6.63 -1.90 -7.54
CA GLN A 57 6.01 -0.86 -8.35
C GLN A 57 6.38 0.57 -7.94
N THR A 58 6.99 0.81 -6.76
CA THR A 58 7.28 2.18 -6.29
C THR A 58 8.18 2.98 -7.23
N GLY A 59 8.97 2.31 -8.08
CA GLY A 59 9.75 2.94 -9.14
C GLY A 59 8.91 3.40 -10.34
N ALA A 60 7.71 2.85 -10.50
CA ALA A 60 6.77 3.15 -11.59
C ALA A 60 5.62 4.07 -11.16
N ILE A 61 4.96 3.76 -10.06
CA ILE A 61 3.79 4.48 -9.54
C ILE A 61 3.85 4.52 -8.01
N LYS A 62 3.47 5.65 -7.41
CA LYS A 62 3.40 5.77 -5.95
C LYS A 62 2.43 6.87 -5.50
N LEU A 63 1.89 6.67 -4.30
CA LEU A 63 1.25 7.73 -3.53
C LEU A 63 2.36 8.60 -2.93
N SER A 64 2.26 9.92 -3.11
CA SER A 64 3.16 10.93 -2.56
C SER A 64 2.37 11.89 -1.69
N LEU A 65 2.70 11.95 -0.40
CA LEU A 65 2.14 12.85 0.59
C LEU A 65 3.16 13.96 0.82
N HIS A 66 3.16 14.97 -0.05
CA HIS A 66 4.15 16.05 0.04
C HIS A 66 3.86 16.99 1.22
N ARG A 67 4.90 17.50 1.87
CA ARG A 67 4.82 18.51 2.95
C ARG A 67 3.99 19.74 2.54
N SER A 68 4.06 20.11 1.26
CA SER A 68 3.27 21.21 0.67
C SER A 68 1.75 21.01 0.71
N GLY A 69 1.25 19.87 1.21
CA GLY A 69 -0.17 19.51 1.17
C GLY A 69 -0.64 18.95 -0.17
N ARG A 70 0.21 18.96 -1.21
CA ARG A 70 -0.14 18.41 -2.52
C ARG A 70 -0.02 16.89 -2.53
N TRP A 71 -1.08 16.19 -2.15
CA TRP A 71 -1.09 14.72 -2.13
C TRP A 71 -1.52 14.16 -3.49
N ARG A 72 -0.84 13.11 -3.96
CA ARG A 72 -1.09 12.59 -5.31
C ARG A 72 -0.66 11.15 -5.53
N MET A 73 -1.40 10.48 -6.41
CA MET A 73 -1.03 9.23 -7.05
C MET A 73 -0.53 9.60 -8.43
N ALA A 74 0.70 9.20 -8.76
CA ALA A 74 1.31 9.57 -10.02
C ALA A 74 2.29 8.50 -10.49
N TRP A 75 2.47 8.41 -11.81
CA TRP A 75 3.64 7.76 -12.35
C TRP A 75 4.89 8.54 -11.97
N THR A 76 5.98 7.84 -11.69
CA THR A 76 7.28 8.50 -11.51
C THR A 76 7.72 9.10 -12.83
N GLU A 77 8.54 10.14 -12.76
CA GLU A 77 9.10 10.75 -13.97
C GLU A 77 9.94 9.74 -14.76
N LYS A 78 10.78 8.95 -14.07
CA LYS A 78 11.59 7.89 -14.68
C LYS A 78 10.73 6.90 -15.46
N TYR A 79 9.61 6.46 -14.88
CA TYR A 79 8.73 5.51 -15.53
C TYR A 79 7.95 6.11 -16.68
N ALA A 80 7.40 7.32 -16.51
CA ALA A 80 6.73 8.05 -17.58
C ALA A 80 7.64 8.19 -18.82
N LYS A 81 8.90 8.61 -18.62
CA LYS A 81 9.91 8.67 -19.69
C LYS A 81 10.20 7.30 -20.31
N SER A 82 10.33 6.26 -19.49
CA SER A 82 10.63 4.90 -19.97
C SER A 82 9.53 4.30 -20.87
N VAL A 83 8.29 4.79 -20.74
CA VAL A 83 7.16 4.37 -21.58
C VAL A 83 6.85 5.36 -22.70
N GLY A 84 7.74 6.33 -22.95
CA GLY A 84 7.58 7.31 -24.02
C GLY A 84 6.44 8.31 -23.79
N MET A 85 6.04 8.55 -22.54
CA MET A 85 5.05 9.60 -22.24
C MET A 85 5.65 10.97 -22.60
N PRO A 86 4.97 11.78 -23.45
CA PRO A 86 5.46 13.12 -23.79
C PRO A 86 5.58 14.03 -22.56
N ASP A 87 6.58 14.92 -22.53
CA ASP A 87 6.88 15.78 -21.38
C ASP A 87 5.73 16.73 -20.99
N ASN A 88 4.86 17.07 -21.94
CA ASN A 88 3.68 17.92 -21.71
C ASN A 88 2.48 17.15 -21.14
N VAL A 89 2.54 15.82 -21.04
CA VAL A 89 1.44 15.02 -20.51
C VAL A 89 1.55 14.92 -18.99
N ASN A 90 0.45 15.25 -18.30
CA ASN A 90 0.40 15.18 -16.85
C ASN A 90 0.41 13.72 -16.35
N ARG A 91 1.53 13.30 -15.74
CA ARG A 91 1.71 11.99 -15.10
C ARG A 91 0.91 11.77 -13.80
N VAL A 92 0.22 12.79 -13.30
CA VAL A 92 -0.60 12.70 -12.08
C VAL A 92 -1.95 12.08 -12.40
N LEU A 93 -2.25 10.95 -11.76
CA LEU A 93 -3.49 10.21 -11.97
C LEU A 93 -4.62 10.74 -11.09
N THR A 94 -4.31 11.08 -9.84
CA THR A 94 -5.29 11.59 -8.86
C THR A 94 -4.62 12.50 -7.85
N ARG A 95 -5.34 13.53 -7.39
CA ARG A 95 -4.92 14.48 -6.36
C ARG A 95 -5.87 14.43 -5.17
N TRP A 96 -5.31 14.67 -4.00
CA TRP A 96 -6.07 14.83 -2.76
C TRP A 96 -5.59 16.09 -2.06
N ASN A 97 -6.52 16.71 -1.34
CA ASN A 97 -6.16 17.61 -0.26
C ASN A 97 -5.89 16.76 0.99
N PRO A 98 -4.98 17.16 1.87
CA PRO A 98 -4.81 16.46 3.15
C PRO A 98 -6.12 16.54 3.93
N PRO A 99 -6.60 15.43 4.53
CA PRO A 99 -7.77 15.47 5.40
C PRO A 99 -7.53 16.36 6.62
N GLN A 100 -8.58 16.69 7.35
CA GLN A 100 -8.44 17.40 8.61
C GLN A 100 -7.68 16.54 9.64
N GLU A 101 -7.18 17.18 10.70
CA GLU A 101 -6.62 16.45 11.81
C GLU A 101 -7.72 15.63 12.49
N SER A 102 -7.50 14.34 12.68
CA SER A 102 -8.42 13.46 13.40
C SER A 102 -8.27 13.62 14.92
N ARG A 103 -7.14 14.16 15.36
CA ARG A 103 -6.82 14.55 16.74
C ARG A 103 -5.75 15.64 16.69
N ALA A 104 -5.66 16.48 17.72
CA ALA A 104 -4.66 17.54 17.78
C ALA A 104 -3.25 17.04 17.43
N GLY A 105 -2.67 17.60 16.37
CA GLY A 105 -1.33 17.28 15.87
C GLY A 105 -1.24 15.98 15.06
N TRP A 106 -2.35 15.26 14.84
CA TRP A 106 -2.39 13.98 14.13
C TRP A 106 -3.44 13.97 13.02
N ARG A 107 -3.00 13.53 11.85
CA ARG A 107 -3.84 13.36 10.66
C ARG A 107 -3.86 11.89 10.24
N HIS A 108 -5.05 11.32 10.05
CA HIS A 108 -5.19 10.04 9.38
C HIS A 108 -5.04 10.23 7.87
N ALA A 109 -3.90 9.81 7.32
CA ALA A 109 -3.54 10.13 5.94
C ALA A 109 -3.99 9.06 4.96
N VAL A 110 -3.74 7.80 5.31
CA VAL A 110 -3.98 6.67 4.40
C VAL A 110 -4.48 5.47 5.19
N THR A 111 -5.45 4.76 4.64
CA THR A 111 -5.78 3.39 5.01
C THR A 111 -5.39 2.48 3.85
N LEU A 112 -4.55 1.49 4.11
CA LEU A 112 -4.31 0.36 3.20
C LEU A 112 -5.04 -0.86 3.73
N LEU A 113 -5.94 -1.41 2.93
CA LEU A 113 -6.62 -2.67 3.20
C LEU A 113 -5.92 -3.82 2.44
N VAL A 114 -5.53 -4.85 3.19
CA VAL A 114 -5.07 -6.13 2.63
C VAL A 114 -6.06 -7.22 3.04
N THR A 115 -6.57 -7.96 2.06
CA THR A 115 -7.58 -9.02 2.28
C THR A 115 -6.94 -10.42 2.19
N PRO A 116 -7.60 -11.48 2.69
CA PRO A 116 -7.12 -12.84 2.56
C PRO A 116 -6.80 -13.24 1.11
N GLU A 117 -7.58 -12.77 0.14
CA GLU A 117 -7.40 -13.11 -1.27
C GLU A 117 -6.18 -12.44 -1.91
N SER A 118 -5.53 -11.51 -1.20
CA SER A 118 -4.23 -10.96 -1.59
C SER A 118 -3.08 -11.92 -1.30
N VAL A 119 -3.29 -12.88 -0.38
CA VAL A 119 -2.28 -13.84 0.08
C VAL A 119 -2.25 -15.03 -0.86
N VAL A 120 -1.31 -15.03 -1.80
CA VAL A 120 -1.13 -16.13 -2.75
C VAL A 120 0.32 -16.59 -2.81
N GLN A 121 0.57 -17.73 -3.45
CA GLN A 121 1.94 -18.13 -3.78
C GLN A 121 2.57 -17.07 -4.70
N GLN A 122 3.59 -16.39 -4.19
CA GLN A 122 4.39 -15.48 -4.99
C GLN A 122 5.47 -16.28 -5.72
N PRO A 123 5.85 -15.88 -6.95
CA PRO A 123 6.98 -16.50 -7.62
C PRO A 123 8.24 -16.35 -6.75
N PRO A 124 9.18 -17.31 -6.81
CA PRO A 124 10.48 -17.15 -6.16
C PRO A 124 11.08 -15.81 -6.56
N GLN A 125 11.28 -14.92 -5.60
CA GLN A 125 11.96 -13.66 -5.84
C GLN A 125 13.43 -13.83 -5.52
N ASP A 126 14.30 -13.31 -6.38
CA ASP A 126 15.73 -13.17 -6.12
C ASP A 126 15.93 -12.26 -4.89
N ARG A 127 15.97 -12.90 -3.73
CA ARG A 127 16.63 -12.50 -2.49
C ARG A 127 16.67 -11.00 -2.21
N GLN A 128 15.69 -10.50 -1.45
CA GLN A 128 15.89 -9.48 -0.40
C GLN A 128 14.58 -9.22 0.37
N LEU A 129 14.01 -10.24 1.00
CA LEU A 129 12.87 -10.08 1.92
C LEU A 129 13.30 -9.76 3.36
N GLY A 130 14.59 -9.84 3.70
CA GLY A 130 15.10 -9.74 5.09
C GLY A 130 14.85 -8.40 5.83
N LYS A 131 14.18 -7.43 5.20
CA LYS A 131 13.73 -6.19 5.86
C LYS A 131 12.20 -6.02 5.84
N VAL A 132 11.47 -7.04 5.41
CA VAL A 132 10.00 -7.06 5.34
C VAL A 132 9.48 -7.70 6.61
N ALA A 133 8.63 -6.98 7.35
CA ALA A 133 7.87 -7.52 8.46
C ALA A 133 6.66 -8.30 7.93
N PHE A 134 6.49 -9.54 8.37
CA PHE A 134 5.39 -10.40 7.93
C PHE A 134 4.29 -10.44 8.99
N PHE A 135 3.10 -10.01 8.59
CA PHE A 135 1.90 -10.01 9.42
C PHE A 135 1.07 -11.27 9.15
N PRO A 136 0.38 -11.84 10.16
CA PRO A 136 -0.45 -13.01 9.98
C PRO A 136 -1.58 -12.75 8.99
N VAL A 137 -2.03 -13.80 8.29
CA VAL A 137 -3.18 -13.73 7.39
C VAL A 137 -4.44 -13.41 8.22
N PRO A 138 -5.27 -12.42 7.82
CA PRO A 138 -6.51 -12.14 8.53
C PRO A 138 -7.52 -13.30 8.38
N ASN A 139 -8.56 -13.29 9.22
CA ASN A 139 -9.69 -14.22 9.07
C ASN A 139 -10.31 -14.11 7.66
N PRO A 140 -10.88 -15.20 7.12
CA PRO A 140 -11.46 -15.23 5.77
C PRO A 140 -12.50 -14.12 5.49
N ASP A 141 -13.29 -13.74 6.49
CA ASP A 141 -14.33 -12.70 6.36
C ASP A 141 -13.84 -11.28 6.76
N GLY A 142 -12.53 -11.12 6.93
CA GLY A 142 -11.92 -9.90 7.45
C GLY A 142 -10.84 -9.32 6.55
N GLY A 143 -10.09 -8.39 7.12
CA GLY A 143 -8.91 -7.80 6.49
C GLY A 143 -7.98 -7.20 7.53
N LEU A 144 -6.74 -6.93 7.10
CA LEU A 144 -5.82 -6.10 7.85
C LEU A 144 -5.87 -4.67 7.33
N TRP A 145 -6.22 -3.76 8.25
CA TRP A 145 -6.35 -2.34 8.01
C TRP A 145 -5.11 -1.63 8.52
N PHE A 146 -4.22 -1.27 7.59
CA PHE A 146 -3.01 -0.53 7.88
C PHE A 146 -3.29 0.96 7.81
N HIS A 147 -3.26 1.64 8.95
CA HIS A 147 -3.49 3.08 9.05
C HIS A 147 -2.16 3.82 9.12
N ILE A 148 -1.98 4.80 8.24
CA ILE A 148 -0.84 5.69 8.20
C ILE A 148 -1.28 7.04 8.76
N LEU A 149 -0.67 7.43 9.86
CA LEU A 149 -0.93 8.66 10.59
C LEU A 149 0.26 9.61 10.44
N LEU A 150 0.00 10.89 10.19
CA LEU A 150 1.02 11.94 10.14
C LEU A 150 0.90 12.83 11.37
N GLY A 151 1.97 12.88 12.17
CA GLY A 151 2.07 13.62 13.41
C GLY A 151 2.98 14.84 13.29
N GLN A 152 2.55 15.96 13.87
CA GLN A 152 3.36 17.16 14.00
C GLN A 152 4.50 16.96 15.01
N PRO A 153 5.59 17.75 14.94
CA PRO A 153 6.67 17.70 15.92
C PRO A 153 6.16 17.80 17.36
N GLY A 154 6.64 16.91 18.23
CA GLY A 154 6.25 16.87 19.65
C GLY A 154 4.88 16.27 19.95
N SER A 155 4.11 15.86 18.93
CA SER A 155 2.81 15.23 19.15
C SER A 155 2.96 13.82 19.72
N GLU A 156 2.16 13.49 20.73
CA GLU A 156 2.13 12.15 21.32
C GLU A 156 0.99 11.32 20.72
N LEU A 157 1.23 10.03 20.55
CA LEU A 157 0.24 9.10 20.04
C LEU A 157 0.11 7.92 21.00
N THR A 158 -1.12 7.71 21.47
CA THR A 158 -1.52 6.49 22.18
C THR A 158 -2.55 5.79 21.32
N VAL A 159 -2.32 4.52 21.03
CA VAL A 159 -3.21 3.70 20.21
C VAL A 159 -3.67 2.53 21.05
N THR A 160 -4.98 2.34 21.12
CA THR A 160 -5.61 1.19 21.77
C THR A 160 -6.29 0.32 20.73
N GLY A 161 -6.25 -1.00 20.91
CA GLY A 161 -6.91 -1.95 20.01
C GLY A 161 -6.27 -2.07 18.61
N ALA A 162 -5.02 -1.66 18.45
CA ALA A 162 -4.25 -1.84 17.22
C ALA A 162 -2.77 -2.08 17.56
N VAL A 163 -2.07 -2.69 16.59
CA VAL A 163 -0.66 -3.06 16.73
C VAL A 163 0.19 -2.09 15.95
N GLU A 164 1.30 -1.67 16.55
CA GLU A 164 2.23 -0.76 15.89
C GLU A 164 3.08 -1.50 14.85
N VAL A 165 2.98 -1.10 13.60
CA VAL A 165 3.82 -1.63 12.50
C VAL A 165 5.18 -0.95 12.50
N GLY A 166 5.20 0.35 12.80
CA GLY A 166 6.42 1.12 12.89
C GLY A 166 6.20 2.62 12.89
N THR A 167 7.30 3.33 13.10
CA THR A 167 7.39 4.78 13.03
C THR A 167 8.55 5.22 12.16
N LEU A 168 8.36 6.37 11.52
CA LEU A 168 9.35 7.03 10.68
C LEU A 168 9.45 8.49 11.10
N ARG A 169 10.61 8.91 11.62
CA ARG A 169 10.89 10.32 11.90
C ARG A 169 11.05 11.09 10.59
N LEU A 170 10.52 12.31 10.59
CA LEU A 170 10.63 13.25 9.47
C LEU A 170 11.67 14.34 9.80
N PRO A 171 12.31 14.95 8.79
CA PRO A 171 13.34 15.98 8.99
C PRO A 171 12.94 17.15 9.89
N SER A 172 11.68 17.58 9.89
CA SER A 172 11.20 18.65 10.79
C SER A 172 11.03 18.26 12.25
N GLY A 173 11.27 16.99 12.60
CA GLY A 173 10.91 16.43 13.90
C GLY A 173 9.49 15.88 13.96
N GLY A 174 8.70 16.00 12.89
CA GLY A 174 7.43 15.29 12.74
C GLY A 174 7.61 13.77 12.66
N MET A 175 6.50 13.05 12.66
CA MET A 175 6.51 11.58 12.67
C MET A 175 5.44 11.00 11.77
N VAL A 176 5.75 9.91 11.10
CA VAL A 176 4.75 8.99 10.54
C VAL A 176 4.61 7.83 11.49
N ALA A 177 3.40 7.55 11.94
CA ALA A 177 3.07 6.34 12.68
C ALA A 177 2.25 5.42 11.78
N MET A 178 2.58 4.14 11.78
CA MET A 178 1.83 3.13 11.06
C MET A 178 1.33 2.09 12.06
N ILE A 179 0.03 1.86 12.06
CA ILE A 179 -0.63 0.87 12.90
C ILE A 179 -1.44 -0.08 12.03
N VAL A 180 -1.69 -1.27 12.54
CA VAL A 180 -2.55 -2.26 11.90
C VAL A 180 -3.60 -2.73 12.88
N ARG A 181 -4.81 -2.95 12.37
CA ARG A 181 -5.85 -3.65 13.11
C ARG A 181 -6.53 -4.69 12.22
N PRO A 182 -6.83 -5.89 12.74
CA PRO A 182 -7.78 -6.77 12.09
C PRO A 182 -9.17 -6.14 12.19
N GLY A 183 -10.01 -6.39 11.19
CA GLY A 183 -11.41 -5.95 11.23
C GLY A 183 -12.26 -6.70 10.21
N PRO A 184 -13.58 -6.82 10.47
CA PRO A 184 -14.49 -7.46 9.54
C PRO A 184 -14.59 -6.64 8.24
N LEU A 185 -14.79 -7.33 7.13
CA LEU A 185 -15.28 -6.70 5.90
C LEU A 185 -16.81 -6.71 5.95
N SER A 186 -17.43 -5.55 5.71
CA SER A 186 -18.87 -5.55 5.52
C SER A 186 -19.23 -6.39 4.27
N PRO A 187 -20.40 -7.05 4.22
CA PRO A 187 -20.81 -7.78 3.03
C PRO A 187 -20.78 -6.93 1.75
N GLY A 188 -21.15 -5.64 1.85
CA GLY A 188 -21.05 -4.70 0.73
C GLY A 188 -19.61 -4.42 0.30
N SER A 189 -18.68 -4.28 1.25
CA SER A 189 -17.25 -4.12 0.96
C SER A 189 -16.68 -5.37 0.27
N ALA A 190 -16.99 -6.56 0.79
CA ALA A 190 -16.56 -7.84 0.21
C ALA A 190 -17.08 -8.01 -1.23
N ALA A 191 -18.37 -7.75 -1.46
CA ALA A 191 -18.96 -7.79 -2.79
C ALA A 191 -18.28 -6.80 -3.75
N LYS A 192 -17.98 -5.58 -3.28
CA LYS A 192 -17.29 -4.58 -4.09
C LYS A 192 -15.86 -5.00 -4.44
N ILE A 193 -15.14 -5.61 -3.51
CA ILE A 193 -13.78 -6.14 -3.73
C ILE A 193 -13.82 -7.27 -4.76
N ALA A 194 -14.82 -8.16 -4.68
CA ALA A 194 -15.01 -9.23 -5.65
C ALA A 194 -15.30 -8.68 -7.06
N GLU A 195 -16.19 -7.70 -7.20
CA GLU A 195 -16.49 -7.02 -8.47
C GLU A 195 -15.23 -6.37 -9.07
N ILE A 196 -14.47 -5.67 -8.23
CA ILE A 196 -13.19 -5.07 -8.60
C ILE A 196 -12.22 -6.12 -9.15
N ARG A 197 -12.08 -7.25 -8.46
CA ARG A 197 -11.21 -8.36 -8.88
C ARG A 197 -11.68 -8.95 -10.22
N ALA A 198 -12.99 -9.10 -10.42
CA ALA A 198 -13.55 -9.57 -11.68
C ALA A 198 -13.25 -8.61 -12.84
N HIS A 199 -13.37 -7.30 -12.65
CA HIS A 199 -13.00 -6.31 -13.66
C HIS A 199 -11.49 -6.34 -13.97
N MET A 200 -10.65 -6.48 -12.95
CA MET A 200 -9.21 -6.65 -13.15
C MET A 200 -8.91 -7.91 -13.94
N LEU A 201 -9.56 -9.04 -13.62
CA LEU A 201 -9.39 -10.31 -14.34
C LEU A 201 -9.73 -10.14 -15.83
N ALA A 202 -10.89 -9.56 -16.12
CA ALA A 202 -11.32 -9.30 -17.48
C ALA A 202 -10.30 -8.44 -18.25
N ALA A 203 -9.78 -7.38 -17.62
CA ALA A 203 -8.79 -6.50 -18.23
C ALA A 203 -7.44 -7.20 -18.48
N VAL A 204 -7.00 -8.07 -17.57
CA VAL A 204 -5.77 -8.87 -17.69
C VAL A 204 -5.89 -9.88 -18.83
N THR A 205 -7.01 -10.60 -18.87
CA THR A 205 -7.33 -11.57 -19.92
C THR A 205 -7.39 -10.89 -21.28
N ALA A 206 -8.09 -9.77 -21.41
CA ALA A 206 -8.19 -9.02 -22.66
C ALA A 206 -6.82 -8.49 -23.14
N ALA A 207 -5.92 -8.13 -22.21
CA ALA A 207 -4.58 -7.69 -22.52
C ALA A 207 -3.59 -8.82 -22.85
N GLY A 208 -3.99 -10.09 -22.71
CA GLY A 208 -3.10 -11.24 -22.85
C GLY A 208 -1.98 -11.27 -21.81
N ALA A 209 -2.16 -10.58 -20.67
CA ALA A 209 -1.16 -10.52 -19.61
C ALA A 209 -1.26 -11.78 -18.72
N ARG A 210 -0.13 -12.38 -18.36
CA ARG A 210 -0.09 -13.63 -17.59
C ARG A 210 -0.45 -13.44 -16.11
N ARG A 211 -0.10 -12.29 -15.54
CA ARG A 211 -0.37 -11.93 -14.14
C ARG A 211 -0.36 -10.42 -14.06
N ASN A 212 -1.33 -9.86 -13.34
CA ASN A 212 -1.27 -8.46 -12.97
C ASN A 212 -1.45 -8.35 -11.46
N THR A 213 -0.46 -7.77 -10.83
CA THR A 213 -0.57 -7.23 -9.48
C THR A 213 -0.92 -5.76 -9.65
N ALA A 214 -2.15 -5.40 -9.29
CA ALA A 214 -2.57 -4.01 -9.20
C ALA A 214 -2.91 -3.67 -7.75
N PHE A 215 -3.05 -2.39 -7.50
CA PHE A 215 -3.70 -1.87 -6.31
C PHE A 215 -4.64 -0.77 -6.77
N ILE A 216 -5.66 -0.52 -5.96
CA ILE A 216 -6.69 0.46 -6.27
C ILE A 216 -6.64 1.54 -5.22
N TRP A 217 -7.04 2.74 -5.59
CA TRP A 217 -7.13 3.86 -4.68
C TRP A 217 -8.49 4.54 -4.74
N GLY A 218 -8.81 5.23 -3.65
CA GLY A 218 -10.03 6.00 -3.51
C GLY A 218 -9.97 6.93 -2.31
N ARG A 219 -11.12 7.22 -1.73
CA ARG A 219 -11.27 8.01 -0.51
C ARG A 219 -12.08 7.23 0.51
N MET A 220 -11.68 7.36 1.77
CA MET A 220 -12.45 6.97 2.94
C MET A 220 -13.50 8.05 3.27
N ALA A 221 -14.43 7.74 4.17
CA ALA A 221 -15.44 8.69 4.64
C ALA A 221 -14.84 9.88 5.42
N ASP A 222 -13.66 9.72 6.00
CA ASP A 222 -12.90 10.76 6.70
C ASP A 222 -11.87 11.46 5.79
N ASP A 223 -12.07 11.38 4.47
CA ASP A 223 -11.19 11.91 3.42
C ASP A 223 -9.76 11.33 3.36
N ALA A 224 -9.42 10.36 4.23
CA ALA A 224 -8.16 9.64 4.11
C ALA A 224 -8.08 8.91 2.76
N VAL A 225 -6.87 8.77 2.21
CA VAL A 225 -6.68 8.00 0.99
C VAL A 225 -6.92 6.53 1.31
N LEU A 226 -7.82 5.88 0.57
CA LEU A 226 -7.95 4.43 0.61
C LEU A 226 -7.02 3.82 -0.43
N LEU A 227 -6.21 2.85 -0.01
CA LEU A 227 -5.55 1.89 -0.90
C LEU A 227 -6.12 0.49 -0.63
N LEU A 228 -6.39 -0.25 -1.69
CA LEU A 228 -6.80 -1.64 -1.62
C LEU A 228 -5.74 -2.48 -2.33
N ASP A 229 -5.28 -3.53 -1.65
CA ASP A 229 -4.51 -4.62 -2.25
C ASP A 229 -5.50 -5.74 -2.63
N PRO A 230 -6.03 -5.77 -3.88
CA PRO A 230 -6.98 -6.79 -4.27
C PRO A 230 -6.30 -8.13 -4.54
N GLY A 231 -4.98 -8.27 -4.35
CA GLY A 231 -4.24 -9.47 -4.74
C GLY A 231 -3.91 -9.55 -6.24
N PRO A 232 -3.09 -10.53 -6.63
CA PRO A 232 -2.90 -10.84 -8.03
C PRO A 232 -4.14 -11.47 -8.63
N VAL A 233 -4.33 -11.20 -9.91
CA VAL A 233 -5.42 -11.76 -10.69
C VAL A 233 -4.79 -12.48 -11.90
N GLU A 234 -5.06 -13.77 -12.01
CA GLU A 234 -4.51 -14.68 -13.02
C GLU A 234 -5.66 -15.30 -13.85
N PRO A 235 -5.54 -15.39 -15.19
CA PRO A 235 -6.51 -16.12 -16.01
C PRO A 235 -6.49 -17.62 -15.69
N GLU A 236 -7.66 -18.23 -15.57
CA GLU A 236 -7.87 -19.63 -15.18
C GLU A 236 -7.19 -20.66 -16.12
N SER A 237 -6.80 -20.26 -17.34
CA SER A 237 -6.22 -21.14 -18.37
C SER A 237 -4.69 -21.11 -18.48
N ALA A 238 -3.97 -20.39 -17.60
CA ALA A 238 -2.52 -20.32 -17.67
C ALA A 238 -1.86 -21.60 -17.12
N ALA A 239 -1.68 -22.62 -17.97
CA ALA A 239 -0.81 -23.75 -17.65
C ALA A 239 0.59 -23.24 -17.22
N PRO A 240 1.25 -23.87 -16.23
CA PRO A 240 2.55 -23.43 -15.75
C PRO A 240 3.63 -23.70 -16.82
N VAL A 241 3.87 -22.73 -17.70
CA VAL A 241 4.99 -22.80 -18.65
C VAL A 241 6.26 -22.34 -17.93
N ARG A 242 7.24 -23.24 -17.77
CA ARG A 242 8.61 -22.88 -17.36
C ARG A 242 9.22 -21.98 -18.45
N THR A 243 9.38 -20.69 -18.17
CA THR A 243 10.13 -19.78 -19.06
C THR A 243 11.24 -19.07 -18.30
N HIS A 244 12.46 -19.13 -18.85
CA HIS A 244 13.56 -18.23 -18.51
C HIS A 244 13.13 -16.77 -18.72
N GLN A 245 13.31 -15.93 -17.70
CA GLN A 245 12.91 -14.53 -17.73
C GLN A 245 13.91 -13.69 -18.55
N ASN A 246 13.47 -13.17 -19.70
CA ASN A 246 14.00 -11.94 -20.26
C ASN A 246 12.99 -10.82 -20.00
N ARG A 247 13.38 -9.83 -19.19
CA ARG A 247 12.52 -8.75 -18.68
C ARG A 247 12.28 -7.68 -19.75
N ALA A 248 11.06 -7.63 -20.30
CA ALA A 248 10.43 -6.37 -20.65
C ALA A 248 9.44 -5.99 -19.52
N PRO A 249 9.31 -4.71 -19.13
CA PRO A 249 8.31 -4.31 -18.15
C PRO A 249 6.92 -4.62 -18.70
N GLY A 250 6.16 -5.44 -17.96
CA GLY A 250 4.78 -5.79 -18.33
C GLY A 250 3.92 -4.52 -18.48
N ARG A 251 3.02 -4.53 -19.46
CA ARG A 251 2.05 -3.46 -19.71
C ARG A 251 1.14 -3.32 -18.48
N LEU A 252 1.24 -2.19 -17.78
CA LEU A 252 0.37 -1.84 -16.65
C LEU A 252 -1.01 -1.44 -17.19
N THR A 253 -2.01 -2.30 -17.01
CA THR A 253 -3.41 -1.95 -17.26
C THR A 253 -4.00 -1.35 -15.98
N TYR A 254 -4.40 -0.08 -16.03
CA TYR A 254 -5.10 0.59 -14.93
C TYR A 254 -6.57 0.79 -15.29
N VAL A 255 -7.47 0.46 -14.36
CA VAL A 255 -8.90 0.75 -14.48
C VAL A 255 -9.16 2.05 -13.70
N ARG A 256 -9.23 3.18 -14.42
CA ARG A 256 -9.68 4.45 -13.83
C ARG A 256 -11.20 4.41 -13.74
N ARG A 257 -11.75 4.53 -12.53
CA ARG A 257 -13.18 4.80 -12.38
C ARG A 257 -13.46 6.23 -12.85
N ALA A 258 -14.51 6.43 -13.64
CA ALA A 258 -15.05 7.76 -13.85
C ALA A 258 -15.53 8.26 -12.48
N ASP A 259 -15.04 9.42 -12.05
CA ASP A 259 -15.56 10.08 -10.86
C ASP A 259 -17.05 10.36 -11.12
N HIS A 260 -17.93 9.92 -10.22
CA HIS A 260 -19.31 10.43 -10.22
C HIS A 260 -19.21 11.93 -9.91
N ALA A 261 -19.53 12.75 -10.90
CA ALA A 261 -19.84 14.14 -10.67
C ALA A 261 -21.01 14.18 -9.68
N SER A 262 -20.71 14.67 -8.48
CA SER A 262 -21.72 15.13 -7.51
C SER A 262 -22.52 16.27 -8.11
#